data_AF-A0A9X4MF82-F1
#
_entry.id   AF-A0A9X4MF82-F1
#
_cell.length_a   1.000
_cell.length_b   1.000
_cell.length_c   1.000
_cell.angle_alpha   90.00
_cell.angle_beta   90.00
_cell.angle_gamma   90.00
#
_symmetry.space_group_name_H-M   'P 1'
#
loop_
_entity.id
_entity.type
_entity.pdbx_description
1 polymer ?
#
loop_
_entity_poly.entity_id
_entity_poly.type
_entity_poly.pdbx_seq_one_letter_code
_entity_poly.pdbx_strand_id
1 'polypeptide(L)'
;MYIDSKKFDYKEFAYPDADRLIERDKKFAQESYRNWLNESIEAIVERQWEIDDIGAIGQVGDFVKLLKEAEFTYSIGAYTSTIALVGVCAEDLCRFFATSAGHNLDSQSQFNRVNTLLGFGAITQDVADKFHIIRGLRNDCLHFNQGFKQKNQEALNSDALNALNSIKAIYAQIMGAIDYKTIDSSKFSEMVNIIANEAAGTEVGTLGVDEALTRTRNIFASAFGIDISMNNLGRPVYKTSIYVVEEIDAEGEPFELTLKDFAVGAYVIVDINENELTAIREKSITEGDIVAVSLMSVPNKLETTGTWHLWSEIKKLT
;
A
#
# COMPACT_ATOMS: atom_id res chain seq x y z
N MET A 1 -36.21 7.64 7.84
CA MET A 1 -36.16 7.38 9.29
C MET A 1 -34.74 6.95 9.62
N TYR A 2 -34.08 7.63 10.55
CA TYR A 2 -32.79 7.18 11.10
C TYR A 2 -33.08 6.38 12.37
N ILE A 3 -32.55 5.16 12.46
CA ILE A 3 -32.71 4.29 13.63
C ILE A 3 -31.33 4.09 14.25
N ASP A 4 -31.11 4.65 15.43
CA ASP A 4 -29.91 4.44 16.22
C ASP A 4 -30.19 3.45 17.36
N SER A 5 -30.19 2.16 17.03
CA SER A 5 -30.49 1.06 17.94
C SER A 5 -29.44 -0.05 17.84
N LYS A 6 -28.16 0.34 17.78
CA LYS A 6 -27.04 -0.58 17.55
C LYS A 6 -26.70 -1.45 18.77
N LYS A 7 -27.15 -1.06 19.96
CA LYS A 7 -26.77 -1.69 21.23
C LYS A 7 -28.00 -1.80 22.12
N PHE A 8 -28.11 -2.89 22.87
CA PHE A 8 -29.08 -3.03 23.94
C PHE A 8 -28.43 -2.65 25.27
N ASP A 9 -29.07 -1.78 26.04
CA ASP A 9 -28.57 -1.35 27.35
C ASP A 9 -29.00 -2.34 28.45
N TYR A 10 -28.25 -3.43 28.61
CA TYR A 10 -28.52 -4.41 29.67
C TYR A 10 -28.39 -3.84 31.09
N LYS A 11 -27.68 -2.73 31.27
CA LYS A 11 -27.46 -2.10 32.58
C LYS A 11 -28.68 -1.28 32.99
N GLU A 12 -29.31 -0.59 32.05
CA GLU A 12 -30.57 0.12 32.27
C GLU A 12 -31.66 -0.79 32.85
N PHE A 13 -31.73 -2.05 32.39
CA PHE A 13 -32.73 -3.03 32.82
C PHE A 13 -32.26 -3.96 33.95
N ALA A 14 -31.13 -3.65 34.61
CA ALA A 14 -30.59 -4.39 35.75
C ALA A 14 -30.45 -5.91 35.53
N TYR A 15 -30.02 -6.33 34.33
CA TYR A 15 -29.77 -7.76 34.05
C TYR A 15 -28.60 -8.27 34.92
N PRO A 16 -28.78 -9.39 35.65
CA PRO A 16 -27.73 -9.93 36.54
C PRO A 16 -26.41 -10.28 35.83
N ASP A 17 -26.49 -10.62 34.54
CA ASP A 17 -25.37 -11.03 33.69
C ASP A 17 -25.00 -9.96 32.63
N ALA A 18 -25.29 -8.68 32.87
CA ALA A 18 -25.18 -7.61 31.87
C ALA A 18 -23.85 -7.62 31.10
N ASP A 19 -22.71 -7.76 31.79
CA ASP A 19 -21.39 -7.75 31.13
C ASP A 19 -21.19 -8.96 30.21
N ARG A 20 -21.65 -10.16 30.61
CA ARG A 20 -21.60 -11.37 29.76
C ARG A 20 -22.45 -11.19 28.49
N LEU A 21 -23.63 -10.58 28.62
CA LEU A 21 -24.54 -10.35 27.50
C LEU A 21 -23.98 -9.29 26.52
N ILE A 22 -23.36 -8.23 27.04
CA ILE A 22 -22.65 -7.22 26.23
C ILE A 22 -21.52 -7.89 25.42
N GLU A 23 -20.72 -8.75 26.05
CA GLU A 23 -19.63 -9.44 25.35
C GLU A 23 -20.13 -10.43 24.29
N ARG A 24 -21.26 -11.11 24.53
CA ARG A 24 -21.93 -11.93 23.51
C ARG A 24 -22.32 -11.08 22.29
N ASP A 25 -22.96 -9.94 22.51
CA ASP A 25 -23.45 -9.08 21.42
C ASP A 25 -22.30 -8.44 20.63
N LYS A 26 -21.22 -8.07 21.32
CA LYS A 26 -19.98 -7.61 20.65
C LYS A 26 -19.39 -8.71 19.76
N LYS A 27 -19.31 -9.96 20.23
CA LYS A 27 -18.80 -11.09 19.42
C LYS A 27 -19.68 -11.34 18.19
N PHE A 28 -21.00 -11.31 18.36
CA PHE A 28 -21.92 -11.43 17.24
C PHE A 28 -21.76 -10.30 16.21
N ALA A 29 -21.59 -9.06 16.68
CA ALA A 29 -21.31 -7.93 15.80
C ALA A 29 -19.97 -8.10 15.06
N GLN A 30 -18.92 -8.58 15.74
CA GLN A 30 -17.62 -8.88 15.11
C GLN A 30 -17.74 -9.94 14.00
N GLU A 31 -18.49 -11.03 14.24
CA GLU A 31 -18.77 -12.05 13.23
C GLU A 31 -19.53 -11.48 12.03
N SER A 32 -20.51 -10.60 12.30
CA SER A 32 -21.26 -9.91 11.24
C SER A 32 -20.35 -9.04 10.36
N TYR A 33 -19.41 -8.30 10.96
CA TYR A 33 -18.42 -7.52 10.21
C TYR A 33 -17.47 -8.41 9.40
N ARG A 34 -17.04 -9.55 9.94
CA ARG A 34 -16.18 -10.50 9.22
C ARG A 34 -16.89 -11.07 7.98
N ASN A 35 -18.15 -11.45 8.12
CA ASN A 35 -18.94 -11.95 6.99
C ASN A 35 -19.10 -10.88 5.92
N TRP A 36 -19.46 -9.65 6.31
CA TRP A 36 -19.57 -8.54 5.37
C TRP A 36 -18.25 -8.25 4.64
N LEU A 37 -17.12 -8.25 5.35
CA LEU A 37 -15.80 -8.09 4.74
C LEU A 37 -15.54 -9.19 3.72
N ASN A 38 -15.71 -10.46 4.10
CA ASN A 38 -15.49 -11.60 3.21
C ASN A 38 -16.33 -11.53 1.93
N GLU A 39 -17.59 -11.11 2.04
CA GLU A 39 -18.49 -10.91 0.89
C GLU A 39 -18.12 -9.69 0.04
N SER A 40 -17.41 -8.70 0.62
CA SER A 40 -17.05 -7.45 -0.05
C SER A 40 -15.64 -7.43 -0.63
N ILE A 41 -14.77 -8.39 -0.29
CA ILE A 41 -13.34 -8.39 -0.69
C ILE A 41 -13.18 -8.23 -2.21
N GLU A 42 -13.92 -8.99 -3.02
CA GLU A 42 -13.81 -8.93 -4.48
C GLU A 42 -14.16 -7.52 -5.00
N ALA A 43 -15.24 -6.92 -4.51
CA ALA A 43 -15.62 -5.57 -4.90
C ALA A 43 -14.64 -4.48 -4.40
N ILE A 44 -14.01 -4.69 -3.23
CA ILE A 44 -12.96 -3.79 -2.71
C ILE A 44 -11.74 -3.84 -3.62
N VAL A 45 -11.33 -5.06 -3.98
CA VAL A 45 -10.24 -5.33 -4.92
C VAL A 45 -10.57 -4.68 -6.25
N GLU A 46 -11.65 -5.01 -6.94
CA GLU A 46 -11.99 -4.42 -8.25
C GLU A 46 -11.94 -2.89 -8.26
N ARG A 47 -12.45 -2.22 -7.22
CA ARG A 47 -12.36 -0.75 -7.10
C ARG A 47 -10.94 -0.22 -7.03
N GLN A 48 -10.00 -0.93 -6.41
CA GLN A 48 -8.60 -0.50 -6.39
C GLN A 48 -7.99 -0.47 -7.81
N TRP A 49 -8.46 -1.30 -8.73
CA TRP A 49 -7.98 -1.37 -10.11
C TRP A 49 -8.58 -0.26 -10.99
N GLU A 50 -9.64 0.40 -10.52
CA GLU A 50 -10.23 1.58 -11.16
C GLU A 50 -9.42 2.85 -10.88
N ILE A 51 -8.68 2.89 -9.76
CA ILE A 51 -7.88 4.04 -9.34
C ILE A 51 -6.62 4.15 -10.22
N ASP A 52 -6.38 5.33 -10.78
CA ASP A 52 -5.21 5.55 -11.64
C ASP A 52 -3.90 5.41 -10.84
N ASP A 53 -2.93 4.64 -11.36
CA ASP A 53 -1.56 4.67 -10.85
C ASP A 53 -0.80 5.85 -11.46
N ILE A 54 -0.38 6.78 -10.61
CA ILE A 54 0.39 7.98 -10.99
C ILE A 54 1.89 7.84 -10.76
N GLY A 55 2.34 6.64 -10.37
CA GLY A 55 3.72 6.38 -9.97
C GLY A 55 4.04 6.98 -8.60
N ALA A 56 5.31 7.32 -8.39
CA ALA A 56 5.78 7.90 -7.14
C ALA A 56 5.98 9.40 -7.27
N ILE A 57 5.66 10.11 -6.19
CA ILE A 57 5.81 11.56 -6.09
C ILE A 57 6.54 11.84 -4.77
N GLY A 58 7.47 12.80 -4.78
CA GLY A 58 8.13 13.22 -3.55
C GLY A 58 7.12 13.73 -2.53
N GLN A 59 7.19 13.22 -1.29
CA GLN A 59 6.23 13.60 -0.24
C GLN A 59 6.29 15.10 0.03
N VAL A 60 5.14 15.75 0.01
CA VAL A 60 4.96 17.11 0.52
C VAL A 60 3.81 17.10 1.50
N GLY A 61 4.09 17.51 2.75
CA GLY A 61 3.09 17.72 3.81
C GLY A 61 2.24 16.49 4.16
N ASP A 62 1.09 16.77 4.79
CA ASP A 62 0.08 15.76 5.15
C ASP A 62 -0.83 15.37 3.97
N PHE A 63 -0.60 15.92 2.77
CA PHE A 63 -1.37 15.65 1.55
C PHE A 63 -1.44 14.16 1.21
N VAL A 64 -0.31 13.46 1.35
CA VAL A 64 -0.21 12.03 1.04
C VAL A 64 -1.11 11.21 1.98
N LYS A 65 -1.28 11.62 3.24
CA LYS A 65 -2.15 10.92 4.20
C LYS A 65 -3.62 11.03 3.77
N LEU A 66 -4.07 12.24 3.44
CA LEU A 66 -5.44 12.47 2.97
C LEU A 66 -5.73 11.75 1.66
N LEU A 67 -4.75 11.68 0.75
CA LEU A 67 -4.89 10.95 -0.50
C LEU A 67 -5.04 9.44 -0.25
N LYS A 68 -4.18 8.86 0.60
CA LYS A 68 -4.29 7.43 0.99
C LYS A 68 -5.62 7.13 1.67
N GLU A 69 -6.11 8.01 2.54
CA GLU A 69 -7.42 7.85 3.18
C GLU A 69 -8.57 7.94 2.16
N ALA A 70 -8.45 8.82 1.17
CA ALA A 70 -9.42 8.90 0.07
C ALA A 70 -9.43 7.62 -0.77
N GLU A 71 -8.27 7.05 -1.10
CA GLU A 71 -8.17 5.75 -1.81
C GLU A 71 -8.78 4.61 -0.98
N PHE A 72 -8.50 4.56 0.32
CA PHE A 72 -9.07 3.57 1.23
C PHE A 72 -10.60 3.70 1.35
N THR A 73 -11.12 4.92 1.54
CA THR A 73 -12.57 5.14 1.60
C THR A 73 -13.26 4.80 0.28
N TYR A 74 -12.60 5.04 -0.86
CA TYR A 74 -13.11 4.66 -2.16
C TYR A 74 -13.22 3.14 -2.30
N SER A 75 -12.15 2.41 -1.96
CA SER A 75 -12.10 0.95 -2.11
C SER A 75 -13.18 0.25 -1.28
N ILE A 76 -13.48 0.73 -0.07
CA ILE A 76 -14.57 0.18 0.77
C ILE A 76 -15.97 0.67 0.36
N GLY A 77 -16.10 1.46 -0.70
CA GLY A 77 -17.39 1.94 -1.23
C GLY A 77 -17.97 3.17 -0.51
N ALA A 78 -17.18 3.87 0.31
CA ALA A 78 -17.60 5.06 1.04
C ALA A 78 -17.44 6.35 0.20
N TYR A 79 -18.11 6.39 -0.95
CA TYR A 79 -17.93 7.42 -1.99
C TYR A 79 -18.18 8.86 -1.52
N THR A 80 -19.19 9.10 -0.67
CA THR A 80 -19.43 10.43 -0.09
C THR A 80 -18.24 10.91 0.74
N SER A 81 -17.63 10.01 1.52
CA SER A 81 -16.43 10.29 2.31
C SER A 81 -15.23 10.56 1.39
N THR A 82 -15.05 9.76 0.34
CA THR A 82 -14.01 10.00 -0.68
C THR A 82 -14.12 11.38 -1.29
N ILE A 83 -15.31 11.77 -1.78
CA ILE A 83 -15.55 13.09 -2.40
C ILE A 83 -15.24 14.21 -1.40
N ALA A 84 -15.64 14.05 -0.13
CA ALA A 84 -15.37 15.04 0.90
C ALA A 84 -13.87 15.19 1.20
N LEU A 85 -13.15 14.07 1.40
CA LEU A 85 -11.71 14.04 1.67
C LEU A 85 -10.91 14.61 0.51
N VAL A 86 -11.22 14.19 -0.72
CA VAL A 86 -10.57 14.72 -1.93
C VAL A 86 -10.81 16.23 -2.06
N GLY A 87 -12.01 16.71 -1.74
CA GLY A 87 -12.29 18.14 -1.76
C GLY A 87 -11.49 18.95 -0.72
N VAL A 88 -11.24 18.39 0.46
CA VAL A 88 -10.33 19.00 1.46
C VAL A 88 -8.90 19.01 0.93
N CYS A 89 -8.43 17.88 0.40
CA CYS A 89 -7.10 17.75 -0.19
C CYS A 89 -6.89 18.76 -1.34
N ALA A 90 -7.87 18.92 -2.22
CA ALA A 90 -7.81 19.86 -3.34
C ALA A 90 -7.76 21.33 -2.88
N GLU A 91 -8.52 21.69 -1.83
CA GLU A 91 -8.48 23.03 -1.27
C GLU A 91 -7.11 23.36 -0.66
N ASP A 92 -6.56 22.42 0.12
CA ASP A 92 -5.26 22.60 0.76
C ASP A 92 -4.11 22.62 -0.28
N LEU A 93 -4.18 21.76 -1.31
CA LEU A 93 -3.17 21.70 -2.37
C LEU A 93 -3.16 23.00 -3.18
N CYS A 94 -4.36 23.55 -3.44
CA CYS A 94 -4.51 24.84 -4.11
C CYS A 94 -3.89 25.99 -3.30
N ARG A 95 -3.99 25.98 -1.96
CA ARG A 95 -3.35 26.98 -1.08
C ARG A 95 -1.84 26.82 -1.01
N PHE A 96 -1.37 25.58 -0.85
CA PHE A 96 0.05 25.26 -0.88
C PHE A 96 0.69 25.75 -2.19
N PHE A 97 0.01 25.52 -3.31
CA PHE A 97 0.47 25.98 -4.60
C PHE A 97 0.51 27.50 -4.71
N ALA A 98 -0.56 28.20 -4.29
CA ALA A 98 -0.57 29.66 -4.30
C ALA A 98 0.62 30.24 -3.51
N THR A 99 0.87 29.69 -2.33
CA THR A 99 2.01 30.08 -1.48
C THR A 99 3.34 29.79 -2.16
N SER A 100 3.49 28.61 -2.78
CA SER A 100 4.71 28.21 -3.49
C SER A 100 5.00 29.07 -4.72
N ALA A 101 3.95 29.59 -5.38
CA ALA A 101 4.05 30.55 -6.46
C ALA A 101 4.28 32.01 -5.97
N GLY A 102 4.42 32.24 -4.66
CA GLY A 102 4.68 33.56 -4.09
C GLY A 102 3.44 34.44 -3.93
N HIS A 103 2.24 33.84 -3.92
CA HIS A 103 0.97 34.56 -3.84
C HIS A 103 0.20 34.19 -2.56
N ASN A 104 -0.28 35.19 -1.82
CA ASN A 104 -1.21 34.97 -0.71
C ASN A 104 -2.66 35.12 -1.22
N LEU A 105 -3.33 33.98 -1.39
CA LEU A 105 -4.72 33.90 -1.89
C LEU A 105 -5.67 33.24 -0.87
N ASP A 106 -5.31 33.22 0.41
CA ASP A 106 -6.09 32.52 1.45
C ASP A 106 -7.45 33.15 1.70
N SER A 107 -7.58 34.46 1.52
CA SER A 107 -8.86 35.17 1.65
C SER A 107 -9.82 34.93 0.50
N GLN A 108 -9.38 34.25 -0.57
CA GLN A 108 -10.21 33.95 -1.73
C GLN A 108 -10.98 32.65 -1.55
N SER A 109 -12.17 32.57 -2.17
CA SER A 109 -12.85 31.29 -2.37
C SER A 109 -12.01 30.37 -3.26
N GLN A 110 -12.19 29.05 -3.14
CA GLN A 110 -11.50 28.06 -3.98
C GLN A 110 -11.65 28.38 -5.48
N PHE A 111 -12.86 28.75 -5.91
CA PHE A 111 -13.13 29.12 -7.30
C PHE A 111 -12.27 30.30 -7.77
N ASN A 112 -12.22 31.37 -6.98
CA ASN A 112 -11.43 32.56 -7.31
C ASN A 112 -9.94 32.25 -7.26
N ARG A 113 -9.48 31.43 -6.30
CA ARG A 113 -8.08 31.05 -6.16
C ARG A 113 -7.59 30.29 -7.39
N VAL A 114 -8.32 29.27 -7.83
CA VAL A 114 -7.99 28.49 -9.04
C VAL A 114 -7.90 29.39 -10.26
N ASN A 115 -8.90 30.26 -10.49
CA ASN A 115 -8.90 31.16 -11.64
C ASN A 115 -7.77 32.20 -11.59
N THR A 116 -7.42 32.68 -10.39
CA THR A 116 -6.31 33.61 -10.20
C THR A 116 -4.97 32.93 -10.52
N LEU A 117 -4.75 31.71 -10.04
CA LEU A 117 -3.54 30.93 -10.34
C LEU A 117 -3.40 30.60 -11.83
N LEU A 118 -4.52 30.29 -12.50
CA LEU A 118 -4.56 30.13 -13.94
C LEU A 118 -4.20 31.44 -14.66
N GLY A 119 -4.75 32.57 -14.21
CA GLY A 119 -4.46 33.90 -14.76
C GLY A 119 -2.99 34.32 -14.58
N PHE A 120 -2.32 33.84 -13.53
CA PHE A 120 -0.88 34.01 -13.33
C PHE A 120 -0.02 33.07 -14.20
N GLY A 121 -0.63 32.11 -14.90
CA GLY A 121 0.10 31.06 -15.62
C GLY A 121 0.81 30.08 -14.69
N ALA A 122 0.44 30.07 -13.42
CA ALA A 122 1.06 29.20 -12.42
C ALA A 122 0.51 27.76 -12.53
N ILE A 123 -0.75 27.60 -12.95
CA ILE A 123 -1.32 26.30 -13.33
C ILE A 123 -1.81 26.31 -14.78
N THR A 124 -1.89 25.13 -15.39
CA THR A 124 -2.46 24.96 -16.74
C THR A 124 -4.00 24.97 -16.70
N GLN A 125 -4.63 25.11 -17.86
CA GLN A 125 -6.08 24.99 -17.98
C GLN A 125 -6.57 23.60 -17.54
N ASP A 126 -5.85 22.52 -17.88
CA ASP A 126 -6.22 21.15 -17.49
C ASP A 126 -6.23 20.98 -15.96
N VAL A 127 -5.22 21.52 -15.26
CA VAL A 127 -5.18 21.52 -13.78
C VAL A 127 -6.35 22.33 -13.21
N ALA A 128 -6.63 23.51 -13.78
CA ALA A 128 -7.74 24.35 -13.33
C ALA A 128 -9.10 23.66 -13.50
N ASP A 129 -9.32 22.99 -14.63
CA ASP A 129 -10.56 22.25 -14.91
C ASP A 129 -10.76 21.11 -13.91
N LYS A 130 -9.71 20.35 -13.60
CA LYS A 130 -9.76 19.28 -12.58
C LYS A 130 -10.06 19.82 -11.19
N PHE A 131 -9.47 20.95 -10.79
CA PHE A 131 -9.82 21.59 -9.52
C PHE A 131 -11.30 21.99 -9.48
N HIS A 132 -11.84 22.53 -10.59
CA HIS A 132 -13.25 22.90 -10.66
C HIS A 132 -14.20 21.70 -10.65
N ILE A 133 -13.82 20.57 -11.26
CA ILE A 133 -14.55 19.30 -11.16
C ILE A 133 -14.65 18.88 -9.70
N ILE A 134 -13.53 18.78 -9.00
CA ILE A 134 -13.49 18.38 -7.57
C ILE A 134 -14.34 19.33 -6.73
N ARG A 135 -14.19 20.65 -6.94
CA ARG A 135 -14.97 21.67 -6.23
C ARG A 135 -16.48 21.50 -6.46
N GLY A 136 -16.90 21.25 -7.70
CA GLY A 136 -18.30 21.01 -8.04
C GLY A 136 -18.87 19.82 -7.29
N LEU A 137 -18.19 18.67 -7.37
CA LEU A 137 -18.57 17.43 -6.70
C LEU A 137 -18.61 17.58 -5.18
N ARG A 138 -17.59 18.20 -4.58
CA ARG A 138 -17.53 18.48 -3.14
C ARG A 138 -18.65 19.40 -2.69
N ASN A 139 -18.98 20.44 -3.46
CA ASN A 139 -20.08 21.33 -3.09
C ASN A 139 -21.43 20.63 -3.18
N ASP A 140 -21.67 19.81 -4.21
CA ASP A 140 -22.88 19.00 -4.32
C ASP A 140 -23.03 18.02 -3.16
N CYS A 141 -21.93 17.37 -2.78
CA CYS A 141 -21.84 16.46 -1.66
C CYS A 141 -22.10 17.16 -0.32
N LEU A 142 -21.33 18.20 0.03
CA LEU A 142 -21.40 18.84 1.34
C LEU A 142 -22.64 19.70 1.57
N HIS A 143 -23.16 20.33 0.51
CA HIS A 143 -24.43 21.06 0.60
C HIS A 143 -25.64 20.15 0.44
N PHE A 144 -25.42 18.85 0.15
CA PHE A 144 -26.48 17.88 -0.05
C PHE A 144 -27.52 18.41 -1.05
N ASN A 145 -27.07 18.86 -2.22
CA ASN A 145 -27.94 19.45 -3.23
C ASN A 145 -28.98 18.44 -3.73
N GLN A 146 -30.12 18.91 -4.27
CA GLN A 146 -31.20 17.99 -4.73
C GLN A 146 -30.70 16.97 -5.76
N GLY A 147 -29.82 17.37 -6.68
CA GLY A 147 -29.21 16.44 -7.63
C GLY A 147 -28.37 15.36 -6.94
N PHE A 148 -27.61 15.72 -5.90
CA PHE A 148 -26.81 14.78 -5.11
C PHE A 148 -27.70 13.78 -4.35
N LYS A 149 -28.80 14.25 -3.74
CA LYS A 149 -29.75 13.39 -3.01
C LYS A 149 -30.41 12.30 -3.86
N GLN A 150 -30.46 12.49 -5.17
CA GLN A 150 -31.08 11.57 -6.12
C GLN A 150 -30.08 10.58 -6.73
N LYS A 151 -28.77 10.73 -6.46
CA LYS A 151 -27.75 9.84 -7.00
C LYS A 151 -27.88 8.44 -6.40
N ASN A 152 -27.80 7.44 -7.26
CA ASN A 152 -27.65 6.05 -6.85
C ASN A 152 -26.17 5.76 -6.55
N GLN A 153 -25.89 4.53 -6.10
CA GLN A 153 -24.55 4.11 -5.71
C GLN A 153 -23.55 4.13 -6.88
N GLU A 154 -24.01 3.84 -8.10
CA GLU A 154 -23.20 3.87 -9.33
C GLU A 154 -22.78 5.30 -9.71
N ALA A 155 -23.72 6.25 -9.66
CA ALA A 155 -23.40 7.65 -9.89
C ALA A 155 -22.44 8.19 -8.83
N LEU A 156 -22.62 7.81 -7.56
CA LEU A 156 -21.70 8.18 -6.48
C LEU A 156 -20.31 7.56 -6.65
N ASN A 157 -20.22 6.30 -7.11
CA ASN A 157 -18.95 5.65 -7.48
C ASN A 157 -18.24 6.48 -8.54
N SER A 158 -18.91 6.78 -9.66
CA SER A 158 -18.33 7.51 -10.79
C SER A 158 -17.85 8.90 -10.39
N ASP A 159 -18.62 9.62 -9.58
CA ASP A 159 -18.21 10.92 -9.04
C ASP A 159 -16.97 10.82 -8.16
N ALA A 160 -16.95 9.85 -7.24
CA ALA A 160 -15.84 9.66 -6.31
C ALA A 160 -14.56 9.27 -7.05
N LEU A 161 -14.66 8.37 -8.04
CA LEU A 161 -13.54 7.97 -8.88
C LEU A 161 -13.00 9.16 -9.67
N ASN A 162 -13.88 9.93 -10.31
CA ASN A 162 -13.50 11.11 -11.07
C ASN A 162 -12.79 12.15 -10.18
N ALA A 163 -13.31 12.40 -8.97
CA ALA A 163 -12.67 13.28 -8.01
C ALA A 163 -11.27 12.77 -7.62
N LEU A 164 -11.17 11.48 -7.27
CA LEU A 164 -9.92 10.84 -6.83
C LEU A 164 -8.85 10.86 -7.93
N ASN A 165 -9.17 10.37 -9.12
CA ASN A 165 -8.22 10.36 -10.24
C ASN A 165 -7.86 11.80 -10.68
N SER A 166 -8.79 12.76 -10.57
CA SER A 166 -8.50 14.17 -10.82
C SER A 166 -7.48 14.75 -9.84
N ILE A 167 -7.61 14.49 -8.53
CA ILE A 167 -6.64 15.01 -7.55
C ILE A 167 -5.27 14.34 -7.71
N LYS A 168 -5.25 13.05 -8.03
CA LYS A 168 -4.02 12.30 -8.34
C LYS A 168 -3.31 12.90 -9.55
N ALA A 169 -4.03 13.17 -10.63
CA ALA A 169 -3.49 13.80 -11.83
C ALA A 169 -2.95 15.21 -11.56
N ILE A 170 -3.68 16.03 -10.78
CA ILE A 170 -3.20 17.37 -10.37
C ILE A 170 -1.89 17.23 -9.59
N TYR A 171 -1.84 16.32 -8.62
CA TYR A 171 -0.67 16.12 -7.78
C TYR A 171 0.54 15.68 -8.61
N ALA A 172 0.36 14.73 -9.53
CA ALA A 172 1.41 14.26 -10.44
C ALA A 172 1.94 15.36 -11.38
N GLN A 173 1.04 16.17 -11.95
CA GLN A 173 1.45 17.25 -12.85
C GLN A 173 2.19 18.38 -12.14
N ILE A 174 1.76 18.73 -10.91
CA ILE A 174 2.35 19.84 -10.17
C ILE A 174 3.67 19.44 -9.52
N MET A 175 3.70 18.27 -8.86
CA MET A 175 4.86 17.84 -8.10
C MET A 175 5.92 17.16 -8.97
N GLY A 176 5.53 16.68 -10.15
CA GLY A 176 6.36 15.85 -11.01
C GLY A 176 6.38 14.40 -10.51
N ALA A 177 5.66 13.52 -11.20
CA ALA A 177 5.82 12.09 -11.01
C ALA A 177 7.26 11.67 -11.36
N ILE A 178 7.82 10.80 -10.52
CA ILE A 178 9.14 10.21 -10.74
C ILE A 178 9.06 9.31 -11.97
N ASP A 179 9.89 9.61 -12.98
CA ASP A 179 10.05 8.72 -14.12
C ASP A 179 10.92 7.53 -13.71
N TYR A 180 10.28 6.38 -13.54
CA TYR A 180 10.95 5.14 -13.15
C TYR A 180 12.05 4.72 -14.13
N LYS A 181 11.96 5.09 -15.41
CA LYS A 181 12.97 4.70 -16.42
C LYS A 181 14.29 5.44 -16.25
N THR A 182 14.28 6.57 -15.56
CA THR A 182 15.45 7.44 -15.37
C THR A 182 15.84 7.58 -13.90
N ILE A 183 15.23 6.79 -13.01
CA ILE A 183 15.52 6.81 -11.57
C ILE A 183 16.94 6.31 -11.29
N ASP A 184 17.67 7.00 -10.43
CA ASP A 184 18.96 6.52 -9.93
C ASP A 184 18.81 5.52 -8.78
N SER A 185 19.90 4.81 -8.46
CA SER A 185 19.90 3.80 -7.40
C SER A 185 19.58 4.36 -6.02
N SER A 186 19.98 5.61 -5.73
CA SER A 186 19.75 6.23 -4.43
C SER A 186 18.27 6.52 -4.20
N LYS A 187 17.59 7.06 -5.23
CA LYS A 187 16.16 7.34 -5.18
C LYS A 187 15.33 6.06 -5.18
N PHE A 188 15.75 5.04 -5.92
CA PHE A 188 15.15 3.71 -5.86
C PHE A 188 15.22 3.12 -4.44
N SER A 189 16.40 3.15 -3.81
CA SER A 189 16.57 2.68 -2.42
C SER A 189 15.74 3.49 -1.43
N GLU A 190 15.64 4.80 -1.58
CA GLU A 190 14.76 5.65 -0.75
C GLU A 190 13.30 5.19 -0.84
N MET A 191 12.80 4.92 -2.04
CA MET A 191 11.43 4.46 -2.25
C MET A 191 11.16 3.10 -1.61
N VAL A 192 12.08 2.14 -1.76
CA VAL A 192 11.97 0.82 -1.12
C VAL A 192 11.96 0.96 0.40
N ASN A 193 12.79 1.84 0.96
CA ASN A 193 12.82 2.10 2.40
C ASN A 193 11.51 2.72 2.90
N ILE A 194 10.90 3.65 2.14
CA ILE A 194 9.58 4.21 2.49
C ILE A 194 8.54 3.09 2.55
N ILE A 195 8.51 2.21 1.55
CA ILE A 195 7.58 1.07 1.50
C ILE A 195 7.78 0.12 2.68
N ALA A 196 9.03 -0.21 3.01
CA ALA A 196 9.35 -1.07 4.14
C ALA A 196 8.92 -0.45 5.48
N ASN A 197 9.15 0.86 5.66
CA ASN A 197 8.72 1.58 6.86
C ASN A 197 7.20 1.64 6.99
N GLU A 198 6.48 1.86 5.89
CA GLU A 198 5.01 1.83 5.85
C GLU A 198 4.48 0.43 6.22
N ALA A 199 5.13 -0.62 5.72
CA ALA A 199 4.77 -2.01 5.99
C ALA A 199 4.99 -2.43 7.45
N ALA A 200 5.98 -1.82 8.12
CA ALA A 200 6.24 -2.02 9.54
C ALA A 200 5.27 -1.23 10.45
N GLY A 201 4.53 -0.27 9.87
CA GLY A 201 3.54 0.53 10.59
C GLY A 201 2.27 -0.25 10.93
N THR A 202 1.45 0.33 11.81
CA THR A 202 0.12 -0.20 12.17
C THR A 202 -1.00 0.72 11.67
N GLU A 203 -0.76 1.48 10.61
CA GLU A 203 -1.76 2.41 10.07
C GLU A 203 -2.95 1.65 9.47
N VAL A 204 -4.14 2.21 9.57
CA VAL A 204 -5.36 1.58 9.05
C VAL A 204 -5.30 1.60 7.51
N GLY A 205 -5.54 0.44 6.89
CA GLY A 205 -5.60 0.30 5.44
C GLY A 205 -4.33 -0.23 4.78
N THR A 206 -3.26 -0.49 5.54
CA THR A 206 -2.05 -1.16 5.03
C THR A 206 -2.18 -2.68 5.09
N LEU A 207 -1.72 -3.41 4.07
CA LEU A 207 -1.65 -4.89 4.11
C LEU A 207 -0.29 -5.41 4.63
N GLY A 208 0.54 -4.53 5.20
CA GLY A 208 1.83 -4.88 5.77
C GLY A 208 2.81 -5.41 4.71
N VAL A 209 3.47 -6.52 5.00
CA VAL A 209 4.54 -7.11 4.18
C VAL A 209 4.05 -7.50 2.77
N ASP A 210 2.80 -7.97 2.63
CA ASP A 210 2.26 -8.39 1.32
C ASP A 210 2.08 -7.19 0.37
N GLU A 211 1.61 -6.05 0.89
CA GLU A 211 1.55 -4.80 0.13
C GLU A 211 2.96 -4.31 -0.21
N ALA A 212 3.88 -4.40 0.74
CA ALA A 212 5.27 -3.99 0.55
C ALA A 212 5.94 -4.74 -0.61
N LEU A 213 5.75 -6.05 -0.63
CA LEU A 213 6.25 -6.93 -1.68
C LEU A 213 5.64 -6.60 -3.04
N THR A 214 4.31 -6.40 -3.07
CA THR A 214 3.58 -6.06 -4.29
C THR A 214 4.05 -4.72 -4.87
N ARG A 215 4.15 -3.68 -4.04
CA ARG A 215 4.61 -2.35 -4.46
C ARG A 215 6.07 -2.37 -4.90
N THR A 216 6.95 -3.04 -4.15
CA THR A 216 8.37 -3.17 -4.50
C THR A 216 8.55 -3.89 -5.84
N ARG A 217 7.83 -4.99 -6.07
CA ARG A 217 7.80 -5.68 -7.36
C ARG A 217 7.37 -4.74 -8.48
N ASN A 218 6.26 -4.02 -8.31
CA ASN A 218 5.71 -3.13 -9.35
C ASN A 218 6.67 -1.98 -9.69
N ILE A 219 7.35 -1.41 -8.69
CA ILE A 219 8.37 -0.38 -8.90
C ILE A 219 9.58 -0.96 -9.62
N PHE A 220 10.05 -2.15 -9.23
CA PHE A 220 11.15 -2.84 -9.91
C PHE A 220 10.83 -3.11 -11.38
N ALA A 221 9.62 -3.61 -11.66
CA ALA A 221 9.14 -3.84 -13.02
C ALA A 221 9.05 -2.53 -13.82
N SER A 222 8.57 -1.45 -13.19
CA SER A 222 8.45 -0.15 -13.85
C SER A 222 9.81 0.51 -14.13
N ALA A 223 10.78 0.34 -13.22
CA ALA A 223 12.10 0.94 -13.34
C ALA A 223 13.02 0.17 -14.29
N PHE A 224 13.02 -1.16 -14.22
CA PHE A 224 13.99 -2.01 -14.91
C PHE A 224 13.37 -2.84 -16.05
N GLY A 225 12.04 -2.84 -16.19
CA GLY A 225 11.34 -3.69 -17.16
C GLY A 225 11.38 -5.18 -16.79
N ILE A 226 11.69 -5.51 -15.53
CA ILE A 226 11.83 -6.88 -15.04
C ILE A 226 10.73 -7.15 -14.02
N ASP A 227 9.80 -8.04 -14.36
CA ASP A 227 8.91 -8.63 -13.36
C ASP A 227 9.69 -9.67 -12.55
N ILE A 228 9.80 -9.44 -11.24
CA ILE A 228 10.49 -10.35 -10.33
C ILE A 228 9.65 -11.58 -9.95
N SER A 229 8.39 -11.65 -10.41
CA SER A 229 7.58 -12.86 -10.34
C SER A 229 8.13 -13.94 -11.28
N MET A 230 8.15 -15.18 -10.80
CA MET A 230 8.68 -16.34 -11.51
C MET A 230 7.79 -16.80 -12.66
N ASN A 231 6.49 -16.45 -12.64
CA ASN A 231 5.50 -16.81 -13.65
C ASN A 231 5.52 -18.32 -13.96
N ASN A 232 5.65 -19.12 -12.91
CA ASN A 232 5.90 -20.55 -12.97
C ASN A 232 4.78 -21.41 -12.35
N LEU A 233 3.59 -20.83 -12.12
CA LEU A 233 2.41 -21.51 -11.58
C LEU A 233 2.66 -22.09 -10.17
N GLY A 234 3.43 -21.35 -9.35
CA GLY A 234 3.80 -21.76 -8.00
C GLY A 234 4.75 -22.96 -7.92
N ARG A 235 5.39 -23.35 -9.03
CA ARG A 235 6.37 -24.43 -9.03
C ARG A 235 7.59 -24.02 -8.18
N PRO A 236 8.22 -24.96 -7.46
CA PRO A 236 9.44 -24.63 -6.72
C PRO A 236 10.54 -24.13 -7.65
N VAL A 237 11.25 -23.10 -7.19
CA VAL A 237 12.43 -22.54 -7.86
C VAL A 237 13.66 -23.16 -7.23
N TYR A 238 14.55 -23.71 -8.06
CA TYR A 238 15.80 -24.30 -7.61
C TYR A 238 16.97 -23.44 -8.09
N LYS A 239 17.91 -23.16 -7.20
CA LYS A 239 19.14 -22.44 -7.52
C LYS A 239 20.34 -23.19 -6.97
N THR A 240 21.13 -23.77 -7.86
CA THR A 240 22.45 -24.30 -7.52
C THR A 240 23.50 -23.22 -7.77
N SER A 241 24.30 -22.93 -6.76
CA SER A 241 25.40 -21.99 -6.86
C SER A 241 26.53 -22.33 -5.89
N ILE A 242 27.57 -21.52 -5.94
CA ILE A 242 28.64 -21.47 -4.95
C ILE A 242 28.39 -20.24 -4.09
N TYR A 243 28.45 -20.41 -2.78
CA TYR A 243 28.15 -19.37 -1.80
C TYR A 243 29.28 -19.26 -0.78
N VAL A 244 29.43 -18.07 -0.21
CA VAL A 244 30.17 -17.87 1.05
C VAL A 244 29.16 -17.93 2.19
N VAL A 245 29.48 -18.67 3.25
CA VAL A 245 28.71 -18.68 4.49
C VAL A 245 29.03 -17.40 5.25
N GLU A 246 28.07 -16.50 5.38
CA GLU A 246 28.29 -15.22 6.08
C GLU A 246 27.88 -15.33 7.55
N GLU A 247 26.84 -16.09 7.86
CA GLU A 247 26.32 -16.27 9.22
C GLU A 247 25.62 -17.62 9.36
N ILE A 248 25.74 -18.22 10.55
CA ILE A 248 24.97 -19.40 10.96
C ILE A 248 24.26 -19.06 12.27
N ASP A 249 22.98 -18.72 12.20
CA ASP A 249 22.16 -18.50 13.39
C ASP A 249 21.55 -19.83 13.86
N ALA A 250 22.14 -20.38 14.92
CA ALA A 250 21.69 -21.59 15.58
C ALA A 250 20.79 -21.33 16.81
N GLU A 251 20.49 -20.07 17.12
CA GLU A 251 19.66 -19.66 18.27
C GLU A 251 18.27 -19.18 17.83
N GLY A 252 18.08 -18.85 16.55
CA GLY A 252 16.79 -18.52 15.94
C GLY A 252 15.78 -19.67 15.87
N GLU A 253 14.50 -19.32 15.67
CA GLU A 253 13.42 -20.26 15.36
C GLU A 253 12.61 -19.72 14.16
N PRO A 254 12.84 -20.21 12.92
CA PRO A 254 13.74 -21.31 12.55
C PRO A 254 15.23 -20.94 12.66
N PHE A 255 16.12 -21.94 12.63
CA PHE A 255 17.56 -21.70 12.48
C PHE A 255 17.82 -21.13 11.08
N GLU A 256 18.79 -20.23 10.95
CA GLU A 256 19.04 -19.51 9.69
C GLU A 256 20.50 -19.68 9.23
N LEU A 257 20.67 -19.77 7.92
CA LEU A 257 21.96 -19.77 7.25
C LEU A 257 21.99 -18.63 6.24
N THR A 258 22.83 -17.63 6.48
CA THR A 258 23.04 -16.52 5.55
C THR A 258 24.13 -16.88 4.56
N LEU A 259 23.76 -16.93 3.27
CA LEU A 259 24.65 -17.26 2.17
C LEU A 259 24.80 -16.07 1.23
N LYS A 260 26.02 -15.81 0.79
CA LYS A 260 26.32 -14.83 -0.26
C LYS A 260 26.72 -15.54 -1.55
N ASP A 261 25.91 -15.39 -2.59
CA ASP A 261 26.18 -16.00 -3.89
C ASP A 261 27.46 -15.41 -4.51
N PHE A 262 28.40 -16.28 -4.87
CA PHE A 262 29.72 -15.86 -5.36
C PHE A 262 29.66 -15.20 -6.75
N ALA A 263 28.68 -15.55 -7.57
CA ALA A 263 28.57 -15.07 -8.95
C ALA A 263 27.87 -13.71 -9.04
N VAL A 264 26.82 -13.48 -8.24
CA VAL A 264 26.03 -12.24 -8.27
C VAL A 264 26.24 -11.33 -7.05
N GLY A 265 26.88 -11.83 -5.99
CA GLY A 265 27.10 -11.06 -4.76
C GLY A 265 25.83 -10.83 -3.93
N ALA A 266 24.73 -11.48 -4.29
CA ALA A 266 23.44 -11.37 -3.61
C ALA A 266 23.42 -12.23 -2.34
N TYR A 267 22.76 -11.73 -1.30
CA TYR A 267 22.54 -12.45 -0.05
C TYR A 267 21.23 -13.23 -0.11
N VAL A 268 21.22 -14.42 0.48
CA VAL A 268 20.03 -15.26 0.67
C VAL A 268 20.05 -15.83 2.08
N ILE A 269 18.93 -15.71 2.78
CA ILE A 269 18.72 -16.31 4.10
C ILE A 269 17.96 -17.61 3.88
N VAL A 270 18.50 -18.69 4.43
CA VAL A 270 17.99 -20.05 4.25
C VAL A 270 17.53 -20.59 5.60
N ASP A 271 16.25 -20.94 5.69
CA ASP A 271 15.71 -21.64 6.84
C ASP A 271 16.22 -23.08 6.84
N ILE A 272 16.83 -23.47 7.96
CA ILE A 272 17.34 -24.82 8.18
C ILE A 272 16.70 -25.46 9.42
N ASN A 273 16.57 -26.78 9.40
CA ASN A 273 16.08 -27.56 10.54
C ASN A 273 17.24 -28.15 11.38
N GLU A 274 16.90 -28.78 12.50
CA GLU A 274 17.87 -29.35 13.44
C GLU A 274 18.79 -30.42 12.81
N ASN A 275 18.28 -31.22 11.88
CA ASN A 275 19.08 -32.23 11.18
C ASN A 275 20.08 -31.58 10.22
N GLU A 276 19.66 -30.53 9.51
CA GLU A 276 20.52 -29.76 8.60
C GLU A 276 21.61 -29.02 9.38
N LEU A 277 21.25 -28.40 10.51
CA LEU A 277 22.20 -27.78 11.42
C LEU A 277 23.23 -28.78 11.96
N THR A 278 22.77 -29.99 12.31
CA THR A 278 23.66 -31.09 12.73
C THR A 278 24.61 -31.48 11.61
N ALA A 279 24.13 -31.63 10.37
CA ALA A 279 24.96 -31.95 9.22
C ALA A 279 25.99 -30.86 8.90
N ILE A 280 25.64 -29.58 9.08
CA ILE A 280 26.57 -28.45 8.95
C ILE A 280 27.69 -28.56 9.98
N ARG A 281 27.34 -28.84 11.24
CA ARG A 281 28.30 -29.03 12.35
C ARG A 281 29.22 -30.23 12.12
N GLU A 282 28.69 -31.37 11.69
CA GLU A 282 29.47 -32.57 11.38
C GLU A 282 30.48 -32.33 10.26
N LYS A 283 30.14 -31.48 9.30
CA LYS A 283 31.04 -31.08 8.20
C LYS A 283 32.01 -29.98 8.57
N SER A 284 31.98 -29.49 9.80
CA SER A 284 32.82 -28.38 10.27
C SER A 284 32.70 -27.16 9.34
N ILE A 285 31.47 -26.85 8.92
CA ILE A 285 31.17 -25.65 8.16
C ILE A 285 31.03 -24.48 9.14
N THR A 286 31.73 -23.40 8.87
CA THR A 286 31.82 -22.18 9.68
C THR A 286 31.66 -20.94 8.81
N GLU A 287 31.40 -19.79 9.43
CA GLU A 287 31.42 -18.50 8.76
C GLU A 287 32.73 -18.26 8.00
N GLY A 288 32.62 -17.70 6.79
CA GLY A 288 33.70 -17.50 5.84
C GLY A 288 33.97 -18.67 4.90
N ASP A 289 33.44 -19.87 5.18
CA ASP A 289 33.64 -21.03 4.31
C ASP A 289 32.94 -20.87 2.95
N ILE A 290 33.50 -21.51 1.93
CA ILE A 290 32.89 -21.57 0.60
C ILE A 290 32.19 -22.90 0.43
N VAL A 291 30.91 -22.84 0.06
CA VAL A 291 30.06 -24.02 -0.09
C VAL A 291 29.37 -24.07 -1.44
N ALA A 292 29.18 -25.28 -1.98
CA ALA A 292 28.29 -25.53 -3.10
C ALA A 292 26.99 -26.16 -2.59
N VAL A 293 25.85 -25.57 -2.94
CA VAL A 293 24.55 -26.07 -2.53
C VAL A 293 23.45 -25.71 -3.54
N SER A 294 22.45 -26.58 -3.64
CA SER A 294 21.17 -26.29 -4.29
C SER A 294 20.17 -25.80 -3.25
N LEU A 295 19.65 -24.61 -3.46
CA LEU A 295 18.58 -24.01 -2.69
C LEU A 295 17.25 -24.21 -3.41
N MET A 296 16.16 -24.28 -2.65
CA MET A 296 14.79 -24.29 -3.15
C MET A 296 13.98 -23.20 -2.47
N SER A 297 13.21 -22.44 -3.25
CA SER A 297 12.14 -21.59 -2.71
C SER A 297 10.81 -22.02 -3.30
N VAL A 298 9.76 -22.02 -2.48
CA VAL A 298 8.39 -22.14 -2.96
C VAL A 298 7.86 -20.72 -3.17
N PRO A 299 7.55 -20.31 -4.41
CA PRO A 299 7.00 -18.99 -4.66
C PRO A 299 5.68 -18.77 -3.91
N ASN A 300 5.44 -17.54 -3.48
CA ASN A 300 4.17 -17.17 -2.85
C ASN A 300 3.04 -17.02 -3.91
N LYS A 301 1.88 -16.52 -3.49
CA LYS A 301 0.72 -16.31 -4.40
C LYS A 301 0.95 -15.20 -5.45
N LEU A 302 1.96 -14.35 -5.27
CA LEU A 302 2.43 -13.39 -6.27
C LEU A 302 3.52 -14.00 -7.18
N GLU A 303 3.82 -15.28 -6.98
CA GLU A 303 4.89 -16.04 -7.64
C GLU A 303 6.28 -15.43 -7.50
N THR A 304 6.49 -14.58 -6.49
CA THR A 304 7.83 -14.14 -6.08
C THR A 304 8.42 -15.17 -5.13
N THR A 305 9.73 -15.42 -5.21
CA THR A 305 10.42 -16.32 -4.27
C THR A 305 10.25 -15.80 -2.84
N GLY A 306 9.90 -16.70 -1.91
CA GLY A 306 9.77 -16.39 -0.49
C GLY A 306 10.95 -16.95 0.29
N THR A 307 10.66 -17.64 1.38
CA THR A 307 11.63 -18.41 2.16
C THR A 307 12.42 -19.39 1.27
N TRP A 308 13.71 -19.48 1.53
CA TRP A 308 14.61 -20.44 0.89
C TRP A 308 14.96 -21.57 1.85
N HIS A 309 15.08 -22.78 1.30
CA HIS A 309 15.44 -23.98 2.03
C HIS A 309 16.59 -24.69 1.32
N LEU A 310 17.31 -25.53 2.07
CA LEU A 310 18.26 -26.45 1.48
C LEU A 310 17.50 -27.53 0.70
N TRP A 311 17.91 -27.74 -0.56
CA TRP A 311 17.39 -28.84 -1.38
C TRP A 311 18.40 -29.98 -1.52
N SER A 312 19.68 -29.63 -1.51
CA SER A 312 20.77 -30.60 -1.51
C SER A 312 21.62 -30.47 -0.26
N GLU A 313 22.36 -31.54 -0.01
CA GLU A 313 23.44 -31.54 0.95
C GLU A 313 24.44 -30.38 0.66
N ILE A 314 24.83 -29.62 1.69
CA ILE A 314 25.85 -28.57 1.58
C ILE A 314 27.23 -29.22 1.42
N LYS A 315 28.00 -28.81 0.41
CA LYS A 315 29.36 -29.29 0.18
C LYS A 315 30.37 -28.18 0.44
N LYS A 316 31.17 -28.34 1.49
CA LYS A 316 32.33 -27.46 1.75
C LYS A 316 33.38 -27.63 0.64
N LEU A 317 33.80 -26.52 0.06
CA LEU A 317 34.81 -26.46 -1.00
C LEU A 317 36.16 -26.00 -0.44
N THR A 318 36.12 -25.02 0.45
CA THR A 318 37.26 -24.50 1.23
C THR A 318 36.77 -24.10 2.61
#